data_AF-A0A415J6I8-F1
#
_entry.id   AF-A0A415J6I8-F1
#
_cell.length_a   1.000
_cell.length_b   1.000
_cell.length_c   1.000
_cell.angle_alpha   90.00
_cell.angle_beta   90.00
_cell.angle_gamma   90.00
#
_symmetry.space_group_name_H-M   'P 1'
#
loop_
_entity.id
_entity.type
_entity.pdbx_description
1 polymer ?
#
loop_
_entity_poly.entity_id
_entity_poly.type
_entity_poly.pdbx_seq_one_letter_code
_entity_poly.pdbx_strand_id
1 'polypeptide(L)'
;MMDVIINGGTLRSDNDHEVVANVEYVLQKAGEKEWRIYLKGLPAKRNFLKGEKLVYNAKGTNNVNADNDMIVKEVLGPAAYLCSGPKK
;
A
#
# COMPACT_ATOMS: atom_id res chain seq x y z
N MET A 1 14.68 -13.49 -12.79
CA MET A 1 13.83 -12.30 -12.59
C MET A 1 13.89 -12.00 -11.09
N MET A 2 14.27 -10.80 -10.68
CA MET A 2 14.47 -10.46 -9.26
C MET A 2 13.21 -9.80 -8.68
N ASP A 3 12.87 -10.15 -7.44
CA ASP A 3 11.82 -9.47 -6.69
C ASP A 3 12.28 -8.05 -6.34
N VAL A 4 11.36 -7.09 -6.42
CA VAL A 4 11.64 -5.69 -6.10
C VAL A 4 11.09 -5.37 -4.71
N ILE A 5 11.95 -4.84 -3.85
CA ILE A 5 11.58 -4.32 -2.54
C ILE A 5 11.61 -2.80 -2.60
N ILE A 6 10.47 -2.17 -2.33
CA ILE A 6 10.37 -0.72 -2.17
C ILE A 6 10.26 -0.42 -0.68
N ASN A 7 11.23 0.30 -0.12
CA ASN A 7 11.23 0.65 1.29
C ASN A 7 10.49 1.97 1.55
N GLY A 8 9.68 1.99 2.61
CA GLY A 8 9.00 3.20 3.07
C GLY A 8 7.76 3.56 2.26
N GLY A 9 7.27 4.78 2.52
CA GLY A 9 6.07 5.35 1.92
C GLY A 9 4.89 5.47 2.88
N THR A 10 3.78 5.98 2.36
CA THR A 10 2.56 6.25 3.13
C THR A 10 1.33 5.72 2.40
N LEU A 11 0.32 5.32 3.16
CA LEU A 11 -1.01 4.97 2.66
C LEU A 11 -2.03 6.03 3.06
N ARG A 12 -2.88 6.39 2.12
CA ARG A 12 -4.07 7.23 2.30
C ARG A 12 -5.30 6.44 1.85
N SER A 13 -6.47 6.76 2.40
CA SER A 13 -7.71 6.25 1.82
C SER A 13 -8.07 7.10 0.60
N ASP A 14 -8.67 6.51 -0.44
CA ASP A 14 -9.08 7.26 -1.65
C ASP A 14 -10.02 8.44 -1.33
N ASN A 15 -10.84 8.31 -0.29
CA ASN A 15 -11.83 9.33 0.09
C ASN A 15 -11.33 10.35 1.12
N ASP A 16 -10.17 10.11 1.74
CA ASP A 16 -9.65 10.90 2.85
C ASP A 16 -8.15 11.09 2.60
N HIS A 17 -7.77 12.30 2.19
CA HIS A 17 -6.37 12.65 1.88
C HIS A 17 -5.43 12.54 3.11
N GLU A 18 -5.97 12.18 4.27
CA GLU A 18 -5.22 11.86 5.48
C GLU A 18 -4.41 10.57 5.35
N VAL A 19 -3.17 10.60 5.83
CA VAL A 19 -2.33 9.41 5.95
C VAL A 19 -2.90 8.51 7.05
N VAL A 20 -3.28 7.29 6.67
CA VAL A 20 -3.87 6.30 7.57
C VAL A 20 -2.88 5.23 8.01
N ALA A 21 -1.73 5.09 7.34
CA ALA A 21 -0.64 4.20 7.74
C ALA A 21 0.71 4.57 7.13
N ASN A 22 1.79 4.22 7.83
CA ASN A 22 3.16 4.27 7.32
C ASN A 22 3.59 2.88 6.83
N VAL A 23 4.18 2.84 5.63
CA VAL A 23 4.67 1.60 5.01
C VAL A 23 6.10 1.32 5.46
N GLU A 24 6.39 0.08 5.85
CA GLU A 24 7.74 -0.41 6.13
C GLU A 24 8.41 -0.78 4.81
N TYR A 25 7.80 -1.69 4.05
CA TYR A 25 8.22 -2.04 2.71
C TYR A 25 7.06 -2.62 1.88
N VAL A 26 7.25 -2.61 0.56
CA VAL A 26 6.40 -3.27 -0.43
C VAL A 26 7.23 -4.32 -1.16
N LEU A 27 6.70 -5.54 -1.26
CA LEU A 27 7.29 -6.63 -2.02
C LEU A 27 6.52 -6.82 -3.32
N GLN A 28 7.22 -6.66 -4.44
CA GLN A 28 6.72 -6.86 -5.80
C GLN A 28 7.39 -8.09 -6.38
N LYS A 29 6.62 -9.17 -6.48
CA LYS A 29 7.14 -10.40 -7.08
C LYS A 29 7.22 -10.28 -8.58
N ALA A 30 8.35 -10.75 -9.11
CA ALA A 30 8.57 -10.86 -10.53
C ALA A 30 7.44 -11.66 -11.23
N GLY A 31 6.70 -11.02 -12.14
CA GLY A 31 5.59 -11.65 -12.88
C GLY A 31 4.23 -11.63 -12.17
N GLU A 32 4.16 -11.18 -10.91
CA GLU A 32 2.89 -10.95 -10.22
C GLU A 32 2.44 -9.49 -10.42
N LYS A 33 1.14 -9.31 -10.63
CA LYS A 33 0.52 -7.96 -10.73
C LYS A 33 0.11 -7.41 -9.36
N GLU A 34 0.36 -8.15 -8.29
CA GLU A 34 -0.09 -7.84 -6.94
C GLU A 34 1.10 -7.47 -6.07
N TRP A 35 0.88 -6.53 -5.17
CA TRP A 35 1.90 -5.98 -4.29
C TRP A 35 1.57 -6.37 -2.86
N ARG A 36 2.55 -6.92 -2.15
CA ARG A 36 2.43 -7.19 -0.71
C ARG A 36 2.94 -5.98 0.05
N ILE A 37 2.10 -5.41 0.89
CA ILE A 37 2.40 -4.20 1.65
C ILE A 37 2.52 -4.55 3.11
N TYR A 38 3.63 -4.17 3.71
CA TYR A 38 3.93 -4.34 5.12
C TYR A 38 4.03 -2.97 5.78
N LEU A 39 3.29 -2.77 6.86
CA LEU A 39 3.20 -1.49 7.57
C LEU A 39 4.16 -1.46 8.75
N LYS A 40 4.69 -0.27 9.08
CA LYS A 40 5.53 -0.07 10.28
C LYS A 40 4.78 -0.23 11.61
N GLY A 41 3.46 -0.37 11.55
CA GLY A 41 2.56 -0.49 12.70
C GLY A 41 1.13 -0.68 12.22
N LEU A 42 0.19 -0.75 13.17
CA LEU A 42 -1.22 -0.85 12.83
C LEU A 42 -1.72 0.47 12.19
N PRO A 43 -2.69 0.41 11.27
CA PRO A 43 -3.31 1.62 10.74
C PRO A 43 -3.94 2.47 11.86
N ALA A 44 -3.89 3.80 11.71
CA ALA A 44 -4.22 4.74 12.79
C ALA A 44 -5.70 4.69 13.23
N LYS A 45 -6.62 4.37 12.30
CA LYS A 45 -8.07 4.36 12.56
C LYS A 45 -8.63 2.94 12.71
N ARG A 46 -8.43 2.10 11.70
CA ARG A 46 -8.90 0.70 11.66
C ARG A 46 -8.11 -0.11 10.63
N ASN A 47 -8.14 -1.43 10.75
CA ASN A 47 -7.62 -2.32 9.70
C ASN A 47 -8.32 -2.06 8.36
N PHE A 48 -7.57 -2.19 7.27
CA PHE A 48 -8.13 -2.11 5.92
C PHE A 48 -8.94 -3.35 5.60
N LEU A 49 -9.96 -3.17 4.78
CA LEU A 49 -10.86 -4.23 4.39
C LEU A 49 -10.61 -4.65 2.94
N LYS A 50 -10.90 -5.92 2.63
CA LYS A 50 -10.90 -6.40 1.25
C LYS A 50 -11.85 -5.56 0.40
N GLY A 51 -11.38 -5.12 -0.76
CA GLY A 51 -12.09 -4.23 -1.69
C GLY A 51 -11.87 -2.75 -1.42
N GLU A 52 -11.24 -2.38 -0.31
CA GLU A 52 -10.95 -0.98 0.01
C GLU A 52 -9.90 -0.40 -0.95
N LYS A 53 -10.15 0.83 -1.40
CA LYS A 53 -9.23 1.58 -2.25
C LYS A 53 -8.25 2.35 -1.38
N LEU A 54 -6.98 2.22 -1.69
CA LEU A 54 -5.88 2.88 -0.99
C LEU A 54 -4.97 3.55 -2.01
N VAL A 55 -4.40 4.68 -1.60
CA VAL A 55 -3.41 5.42 -2.38
C VAL A 55 -2.06 5.24 -1.71
N TYR A 56 -1.11 4.61 -2.40
CA TYR A 56 0.26 4.45 -1.93
C TYR A 56 1.20 5.46 -2.55
N ASN A 57 1.89 6.20 -1.68
CA ASN A 57 2.95 7.12 -2.08
C ASN A 57 4.30 6.58 -1.63
N ALA A 58 5.09 6.06 -2.57
CA ALA A 58 6.40 5.47 -2.27
C ALA A 58 7.43 6.48 -1.75
N LYS A 59 7.24 7.78 -2.05
CA LYS A 59 8.15 8.84 -1.59
C LYS A 59 7.85 9.28 -0.15
N GLY A 60 6.72 8.86 0.42
CA GLY A 60 6.27 9.32 1.74
C GLY A 60 5.99 10.83 1.78
N THR A 61 5.60 11.40 0.64
CA THR A 61 5.32 12.84 0.50
C THR A 61 3.86 13.06 0.12
N ASN A 62 3.35 14.28 0.29
CA ASN A 62 2.03 14.65 -0.21
C ASN A 62 2.00 14.90 -1.74
N ASN A 63 3.10 14.63 -2.45
CA ASN A 63 3.18 14.82 -3.90
C ASN A 63 2.42 13.72 -4.65
N VAL A 64 1.28 14.10 -5.22
CA VAL A 64 0.37 13.18 -5.93
C VAL A 64 0.98 12.53 -7.18
N ASN A 65 2.05 13.08 -7.73
CA ASN A 65 2.73 12.47 -8.90
C ASN A 65 3.45 11.14 -8.56
N ALA A 66 3.52 10.78 -7.27
CA ALA A 66 4.05 9.51 -6.80
C ALA A 66 2.97 8.57 -6.25
N ASP A 67 1.70 8.93 -6.41
CA ASP A 67 0.56 8.13 -5.95
C ASP A 67 0.34 6.93 -6.85
N ASN A 68 0.01 5.82 -6.21
CA ASN A 68 -0.31 4.55 -6.82
C ASN A 68 -1.65 4.09 -6.26
N ASP A 69 -2.69 4.13 -7.10
CA ASP A 69 -4.01 3.65 -6.73
C ASP A 69 -4.02 2.13 -6.68
N MET A 70 -4.48 1.61 -5.56
CA MET A 70 -4.51 0.18 -5.28
C MET A 70 -5.83 -0.21 -4.63
N ILE A 71 -6.16 -1.49 -4.76
CA ILE A 71 -7.31 -2.11 -4.10
C ILE A 71 -6.80 -3.24 -3.23
N VAL A 72 -7.21 -3.29 -1.97
CA VAL A 72 -6.93 -4.41 -1.08
C VAL A 72 -7.61 -5.66 -1.62
N LYS A 73 -6.83 -6.68 -1.97
CA LYS A 73 -7.30 -7.98 -2.44
C LYS A 73 -7.50 -8.95 -1.28
N GLU A 74 -6.62 -8.91 -0.29
CA GLU A 74 -6.63 -9.81 0.86
C GLU A 74 -5.95 -9.14 2.07
N VAL A 75 -6.45 -9.45 3.27
CA VAL A 75 -5.84 -9.08 4.54
C VAL A 75 -5.02 -10.27 5.02
N LEU A 76 -3.69 -10.14 4.98
CA LEU A 76 -2.77 -11.22 5.35
C LEU A 76 -2.49 -11.24 6.86
N GLY A 77 -2.66 -10.10 7.52
CA GLY A 77 -2.50 -9.93 8.96
C GLY A 77 -2.74 -8.48 9.39
N PRO A 78 -2.54 -8.16 10.69
CA PRO A 78 -2.86 -6.83 11.24
C PRO A 78 -2.12 -5.66 10.56
N ALA A 79 -0.93 -5.92 10.02
CA ALA A 79 -0.07 -4.92 9.36
C ALA A 79 0.41 -5.39 7.97
N ALA A 80 -0.25 -6.39 7.38
CA ALA A 80 0.16 -6.98 6.11
C ALA A 80 -1.04 -7.19 5.18
N TYR A 81 -0.93 -6.66 3.96
CA TYR A 81 -2.02 -6.62 3.00
C TYR A 81 -1.54 -7.03 1.61
N LEU A 82 -2.36 -7.78 0.89
CA LEU A 82 -2.17 -8.02 -0.54
C LEU A 82 -3.02 -7.00 -1.29
N CYS A 83 -2.39 -6.20 -2.14
CA CYS A 83 -3.02 -5.14 -2.90
C CYS A 83 -2.86 -5.39 -4.39
N SER A 84 -3.78 -4.86 -5.20
CA SER A 84 -3.52 -4.75 -6.63
C SER A 84 -2.28 -3.88 -6.84
N GLY A 85 -1.49 -4.17 -7.86
CA GLY A 85 -0.53 -3.21 -8.38
C GLY A 85 -1.22 -1.92 -8.85
N PRO A 86 -0.44 -0.86 -9.11
CA PRO A 86 -0.95 0.45 -9.47
C PRO A 86 -1.81 0.36 -10.72
N LYS A 87 -3.01 0.91 -10.63
CA LYS A 87 -3.78 1.25 -11.82
C LYS A 87 -3.29 2.63 -12.28
N LYS A 88 -2.44 2.65 -13.31
CA LYS A 88 -2.20 3.88 -14.07
C LYS A 88 -3.41 4.24 -14.91
#